data_AF-A0AAV2DIB8-F1
#
_entry.id   AF-A0AAV2DIB8-F1
#
_cell.length_a   1.000
_cell.length_b   1.000
_cell.length_c   1.000
_cell.angle_alpha   90.00
_cell.angle_beta   90.00
_cell.angle_gamma   90.00
#
_symmetry.space_group_name_H-M   'P 1'
#
loop_
_entity.id
_entity.type
_entity.pdbx_description
1 polymer ?
#
loop_
_entity_poly.entity_id
_entity_poly.type
_entity_poly.pdbx_seq_one_letter_code
_entity_poly.pdbx_strand_id
1 'polypeptide(L)'
;MSVSKAKFQQKGDKFISKKTDGNKKKKLKKVEDKMLGWGGRDDAKISIPSTVVLRYMFAPAETRPDENLCSELEEDVKEECLKLGPIDFVKVCVNHPQGVVLVRFKDRKDAQKCIETMNGRWFGGRQVHASEDDGVVNHTTVRDYDADAQRLEQFGAELEAD
;
A
#
# COMPACT_ATOMS: atom_id res chain seq x y z
N MET A 1 -50.56 -31.39 -1.02
CA MET A 1 -50.86 -30.32 -1.99
C MET A 1 -50.72 -30.90 -3.40
N SER A 2 -51.77 -30.86 -4.23
CA SER A 2 -51.74 -31.36 -5.60
C SER A 2 -51.68 -30.18 -6.58
N VAL A 3 -50.79 -30.28 -7.57
CA VAL A 3 -50.60 -29.26 -8.63
C VAL A 3 -51.20 -29.79 -9.92
N SER A 4 -52.05 -29.00 -10.56
CA SER A 4 -52.67 -29.33 -11.85
C SER A 4 -51.98 -28.56 -12.99
N LYS A 5 -51.87 -29.20 -14.16
CA LYS A 5 -51.26 -28.57 -15.35
C LYS A 5 -52.18 -27.47 -15.89
N ALA A 6 -51.62 -26.27 -16.09
CA ALA A 6 -52.34 -25.15 -16.67
C ALA A 6 -52.76 -25.46 -18.13
N LYS A 7 -54.04 -25.19 -18.45
CA LYS A 7 -54.55 -25.22 -19.83
C LYS A 7 -54.72 -23.78 -20.32
N PHE A 8 -53.96 -23.41 -21.34
CA PHE A 8 -54.07 -22.10 -21.97
C PHE A 8 -55.19 -22.12 -23.02
N GLN A 9 -56.18 -21.24 -22.89
CA GLN A 9 -57.22 -21.01 -23.89
C GLN A 9 -57.06 -19.60 -24.45
N GLN A 10 -56.82 -19.51 -25.76
CA GLN A 10 -56.75 -18.24 -26.47
C GLN A 10 -58.16 -17.64 -26.58
N LYS A 11 -58.37 -16.44 -26.02
CA LYS A 11 -59.62 -15.70 -26.23
C LYS A 11 -59.60 -15.03 -27.61
N GLY A 12 -60.49 -15.46 -28.51
CA GLY A 12 -60.74 -14.88 -29.83
C GLY A 12 -60.10 -15.63 -31.01
N ASP A 13 -60.64 -15.41 -32.22
CA ASP A 13 -60.35 -16.21 -33.43
C ASP A 13 -58.97 -15.95 -34.06
N LYS A 14 -58.27 -14.87 -33.67
CA LYS A 14 -56.96 -14.50 -34.26
C LYS A 14 -56.00 -13.99 -33.20
N PHE A 15 -54.76 -14.48 -33.25
CA PHE A 15 -53.67 -14.05 -32.39
C PHE A 15 -53.16 -12.67 -32.85
N ILE A 16 -53.39 -11.63 -32.04
CA ILE A 16 -52.85 -10.28 -32.31
C ILE A 16 -51.49 -10.18 -31.64
N SER A 17 -50.42 -10.33 -32.42
CA SER A 17 -49.05 -10.09 -31.90
C SER A 17 -48.94 -8.65 -31.40
N LYS A 18 -48.47 -8.46 -30.17
CA LYS A 18 -48.28 -7.14 -29.57
C LYS A 18 -47.17 -6.42 -30.33
N LYS A 19 -47.53 -5.54 -31.27
CA LYS A 19 -46.58 -4.66 -31.96
C LYS A 19 -45.97 -3.72 -30.92
N THR A 20 -44.75 -4.02 -30.50
CA THR A 20 -43.99 -3.18 -29.57
C THR A 20 -43.34 -2.07 -30.37
N ASP A 21 -43.63 -0.81 -30.02
CA ASP A 21 -42.99 0.35 -30.63
C ASP A 21 -41.45 0.18 -30.62
N GLY A 22 -40.83 0.34 -31.78
CA GLY A 22 -39.38 0.20 -31.94
C GLY A 22 -38.59 1.11 -30.98
N ASN A 23 -39.15 2.29 -30.67
CA ASN A 23 -38.57 3.21 -29.68
C ASN A 23 -38.59 2.66 -28.25
N LYS A 24 -39.65 1.92 -27.86
CA LYS A 24 -39.75 1.28 -26.54
C LYS A 24 -38.73 0.14 -26.43
N LYS A 25 -38.56 -0.65 -27.49
CA LYS A 25 -37.51 -1.69 -27.59
C LYS A 25 -36.10 -1.10 -27.49
N LYS A 26 -35.81 0.01 -28.18
CA LYS A 26 -34.50 0.67 -28.10
C LYS A 26 -34.21 1.19 -26.69
N LYS A 27 -35.20 1.80 -26.01
CA LYS A 27 -35.04 2.26 -24.62
C LYS A 27 -34.80 1.12 -23.65
N LEU A 28 -35.55 0.03 -23.76
CA LEU A 28 -35.37 -1.18 -22.94
C LEU A 28 -33.99 -1.79 -23.15
N LYS A 29 -33.54 -1.97 -24.41
CA LYS A 29 -32.19 -2.43 -24.73
C LYS A 29 -31.10 -1.54 -24.12
N LYS A 30 -31.25 -0.23 -24.22
CA LYS A 30 -30.28 0.72 -23.65
C LYS A 30 -30.21 0.68 -22.12
N VAL A 31 -31.32 0.33 -21.47
CA VAL A 31 -31.38 0.12 -20.01
C VAL A 31 -30.79 -1.24 -19.66
N GLU A 32 -31.10 -2.30 -20.42
CA GLU A 32 -30.45 -3.61 -20.31
C GLU A 32 -28.94 -3.52 -20.47
N ASP A 33 -28.45 -2.91 -21.55
CA ASP A 33 -27.01 -2.74 -21.81
C ASP A 33 -26.31 -1.96 -20.68
N LYS A 34 -27.03 -1.05 -20.02
CA LYS A 34 -26.51 -0.28 -18.87
C LYS A 34 -26.58 -1.06 -17.56
N MET A 35 -27.49 -2.03 -17.42
CA MET A 35 -27.65 -2.88 -16.23
C MET A 35 -26.83 -4.17 -16.30
N LEU A 36 -26.67 -4.73 -17.49
CA LEU A 36 -25.95 -5.98 -17.79
C LEU A 36 -24.55 -5.73 -18.36
N GLY A 37 -24.21 -4.47 -18.65
CA GLY A 37 -22.86 -4.10 -19.02
C GLY A 37 -21.90 -4.41 -17.88
N TRP A 38 -20.97 -5.33 -18.11
CA TRP A 38 -19.76 -5.50 -17.29
C TRP A 38 -18.82 -4.28 -17.33
N GLY A 39 -19.16 -3.22 -18.07
CA GLY A 39 -18.54 -1.90 -17.99
C GLY A 39 -18.92 -1.21 -16.68
N GLY A 40 -18.50 -1.82 -15.57
CA GLY A 40 -18.68 -1.34 -14.22
C GLY A 40 -17.85 -0.08 -13.98
N ARG A 41 -18.15 0.57 -12.87
CA ARG A 41 -17.52 1.81 -12.38
C ARG A 41 -16.06 1.59 -11.94
N ASP A 42 -15.38 0.60 -12.51
CA ASP A 42 -14.11 0.04 -12.07
C ASP A 42 -12.90 0.69 -12.77
N ASP A 43 -13.14 1.62 -13.71
CA ASP A 43 -12.11 2.52 -14.23
C ASP A 43 -11.67 3.59 -13.20
N ALA A 44 -12.23 3.56 -11.99
CA ALA A 44 -11.67 4.28 -10.86
C ALA A 44 -10.26 3.72 -10.61
N LYS A 45 -9.25 4.45 -11.10
CA LYS A 45 -7.81 4.21 -10.95
C LYS A 45 -7.53 3.50 -9.62
N ILE A 46 -7.32 2.18 -9.68
CA ILE A 46 -7.07 1.37 -8.49
C ILE A 46 -5.71 1.81 -7.96
N SER A 47 -5.70 2.60 -6.88
CA SER A 47 -4.49 3.01 -6.18
C SER A 47 -3.96 1.82 -5.41
N ILE A 48 -2.94 1.17 -5.97
CA ILE A 48 -2.26 0.05 -5.32
C ILE A 48 -1.22 0.65 -4.38
N PRO A 49 -1.35 0.49 -3.05
CA PRO A 49 -0.34 0.98 -2.12
C PRO A 49 0.94 0.18 -2.29
N SER A 50 2.08 0.85 -2.13
CA SER A 50 3.41 0.23 -2.17
C SER A 50 4.28 0.85 -1.08
N THR A 51 5.14 0.02 -0.48
CA THR A 51 6.06 0.43 0.58
C THR A 51 7.47 0.52 -0.01
N VAL A 52 8.15 1.62 0.28
CA VAL A 52 9.55 1.85 -0.07
C VAL A 52 10.40 1.65 1.17
N VAL A 53 11.49 0.90 1.00
CA VAL A 53 12.51 0.66 2.02
C VAL A 53 13.70 1.57 1.70
N LEU A 54 14.00 2.49 2.61
CA LEU A 54 15.20 3.33 2.55
C LEU A 54 16.24 2.74 3.49
N ARG A 55 17.33 2.19 2.94
CA ARG A 55 18.46 1.64 3.68
C ARG A 55 19.56 2.68 3.87
N TYR A 56 20.30 2.54 4.96
CA TYR A 56 21.46 3.34 5.35
C TYR A 56 21.13 4.82 5.64
N MET A 57 19.91 5.11 6.08
CA MET A 57 19.51 6.46 6.46
C MET A 57 20.15 6.94 7.77
N PHE A 58 20.42 6.03 8.69
CA PHE A 58 21.04 6.35 9.98
C PHE A 58 21.88 5.17 10.49
N ALA A 59 22.69 5.40 11.52
CA ALA A 59 23.32 4.32 12.28
C ALA A 59 22.49 4.04 13.54
N PRO A 60 22.20 2.77 13.88
CA PRO A 60 21.52 2.45 15.13
C PRO A 60 22.31 2.90 16.38
N ALA A 61 23.64 3.08 16.24
CA ALA A 61 24.48 3.64 17.29
C ALA A 61 24.24 5.14 17.55
N GLU A 62 23.80 5.90 16.55
CA GLU A 62 23.58 7.36 16.63
C GLU A 62 22.17 7.68 17.12
N THR A 63 21.17 6.84 16.82
CA THR A 63 19.77 7.07 17.22
C THR A 63 19.39 6.52 18.59
N ARG A 64 20.16 5.58 19.16
CA ARG A 64 19.93 5.07 20.52
C ARG A 64 20.13 6.10 21.65
N PRO A 65 21.11 7.03 21.61
CA PRO A 65 21.25 8.04 22.66
C PRO A 65 20.21 9.15 22.61
N ASP A 66 19.73 9.53 21.40
CA ASP A 66 18.86 10.70 21.21
C ASP A 66 17.51 10.30 20.55
N GLU A 67 16.45 10.19 21.35
CA GLU A 67 15.09 9.94 20.83
C GLU A 67 14.58 11.07 19.92
N ASN A 68 15.05 12.30 20.13
CA ASN A 68 14.68 13.45 19.30
C ASN A 68 15.13 13.27 17.85
N LEU A 69 16.31 12.67 17.63
CA LEU A 69 16.85 12.45 16.28
C LEU A 69 15.95 11.52 15.45
N CYS A 70 15.28 10.55 16.10
CA CYS A 70 14.32 9.69 15.42
C CYS A 70 13.09 10.46 14.93
N SER A 71 12.60 11.40 15.74
CA SER A 71 11.45 12.23 15.40
C SER A 71 11.78 13.21 14.28
N GLU A 72 12.93 13.88 14.37
CA GLU A 72 13.44 14.78 13.32
C GLU A 72 13.63 14.04 11.99
N LEU A 73 14.22 12.84 12.04
CA LEU A 73 14.40 12.00 10.85
C LEU A 73 13.07 11.57 10.22
N GLU A 74 12.08 11.21 11.04
CA GLU A 74 10.75 10.85 10.56
C GLU A 74 10.08 12.03 9.87
N GLU A 75 10.16 13.22 10.46
CA GLU A 75 9.59 14.46 9.91
C GLU A 75 10.27 14.85 8.59
N ASP A 76 11.60 14.84 8.53
CA ASP A 76 12.37 15.14 7.32
C ASP A 76 12.03 14.20 6.16
N VAL A 77 12.00 12.89 6.43
CA VAL A 77 11.65 11.88 5.41
C VAL A 77 10.21 12.05 4.95
N LYS A 78 9.30 12.35 5.87
CA LYS A 78 7.89 12.58 5.56
C LYS A 78 7.71 13.81 4.68
N GLU A 79 8.37 14.93 4.98
CA GLU A 79 8.31 16.14 4.17
C GLU A 79 8.87 15.94 2.76
N GLU A 80 10.02 15.26 2.62
CA GLU A 80 10.60 14.95 1.32
C GLU A 80 9.70 14.01 0.51
N CYS A 81 9.16 12.97 1.13
CA CYS A 81 8.30 12.00 0.44
C CYS A 81 6.93 12.61 0.07
N LEU A 82 6.42 13.58 0.83
CA LEU A 82 5.16 14.27 0.53
C LEU A 82 5.24 15.09 -0.76
N LYS A 83 6.43 15.58 -1.12
CA LYS A 83 6.66 16.30 -2.39
C LYS A 83 6.50 15.38 -3.60
N LEU A 84 6.68 14.07 -3.43
CA LEU A 84 6.60 13.08 -4.49
C LEU A 84 5.19 12.53 -4.68
N GLY A 85 4.45 12.35 -3.59
CA GLY A 85 3.08 11.85 -3.63
C GLY A 85 2.43 11.65 -2.26
N PRO A 86 1.15 11.23 -2.25
CA PRO A 86 0.42 11.00 -1.01
C PRO A 86 0.93 9.75 -0.27
N ILE A 87 1.33 9.95 0.98
CA ILE A 87 1.83 8.92 1.90
C ILE A 87 0.70 8.46 2.82
N ASP A 88 0.72 7.19 3.23
CA ASP A 88 -0.08 6.64 4.33
C ASP A 88 0.66 6.79 5.67
N PHE A 89 1.86 6.22 5.80
CA PHE A 89 2.69 6.35 7.00
C PHE A 89 4.19 6.27 6.69
N VAL A 90 4.99 6.80 7.61
CA VAL A 90 6.45 6.65 7.69
C VAL A 90 6.77 5.94 9.00
N LYS A 91 7.76 5.03 9.00
CA LYS A 91 8.21 4.34 10.20
C LYS A 91 9.71 4.14 10.20
N VAL A 92 10.37 4.67 11.21
CA VAL A 92 11.81 4.50 11.45
C VAL A 92 12.06 3.20 12.22
N CYS A 93 12.88 2.30 11.68
CA CYS A 93 13.21 1.02 12.32
C CYS A 93 14.54 1.14 13.10
N VAL A 94 14.50 1.74 14.29
CA VAL A 94 15.68 2.09 15.11
C VAL A 94 16.61 0.91 15.38
N ASN A 95 16.06 -0.30 15.52
CA ASN A 95 16.85 -1.50 15.84
C ASN A 95 17.45 -2.20 14.63
N HIS A 96 17.12 -1.75 13.41
CA HIS A 96 17.59 -2.41 12.19
C HIS A 96 19.07 -2.06 11.96
N PRO A 97 19.97 -3.05 11.76
CA PRO A 97 21.42 -2.79 11.63
C PRO A 97 21.77 -1.87 10.46
N GLN A 98 20.99 -1.97 9.37
CA GLN A 98 21.17 -1.14 8.18
C GLN A 98 20.48 0.23 8.25
N GLY A 99 19.90 0.64 9.40
CA GLY A 99 19.24 1.96 9.54
C GLY A 99 18.11 2.16 8.53
N VAL A 100 17.06 1.34 8.65
CA VAL A 100 15.97 1.28 7.68
C VAL A 100 14.83 2.21 8.06
N VAL A 101 14.32 2.94 7.07
CA VAL A 101 13.06 3.69 7.16
C VAL A 101 12.07 3.12 6.15
N LEU A 102 10.85 2.87 6.61
CA LEU A 102 9.74 2.38 5.80
C LEU A 102 8.82 3.54 5.45
N VAL A 103 8.51 3.71 4.17
CA VAL A 103 7.57 4.73 3.69
C VAL A 103 6.48 4.06 2.87
N ARG A 104 5.23 4.12 3.32
CA ARG A 104 4.11 3.53 2.59
C ARG A 104 3.37 4.60 1.79
N PHE A 105 3.35 4.47 0.48
CA PHE A 105 2.62 5.36 -0.43
C PHE A 105 1.24 4.78 -0.78
N LYS A 106 0.29 5.66 -1.08
CA LYS A 106 -1.04 5.26 -1.57
C LYS A 106 -1.00 4.72 -2.99
N ASP A 107 -0.06 5.23 -3.79
CA ASP A 107 0.10 4.89 -5.20
C ASP A 107 1.50 4.32 -5.48
N ARG A 108 1.55 3.13 -6.09
CA ARG A 108 2.80 2.47 -6.52
C ARG A 108 3.65 3.33 -7.47
N LYS A 109 3.01 4.17 -8.28
CA LYS A 109 3.72 5.07 -9.22
C LYS A 109 4.57 6.11 -8.47
N ASP A 110 4.09 6.60 -7.35
CA ASP A 110 4.81 7.60 -6.57
C ASP A 110 5.90 6.95 -5.72
N ALA A 111 5.67 5.72 -5.25
CA ALA A 111 6.72 4.89 -4.64
C ALA A 111 7.90 4.65 -5.62
N GLN A 112 7.63 4.33 -6.88
CA GLN A 112 8.69 4.15 -7.89
C GLN A 112 9.50 5.44 -8.14
N LYS A 113 8.82 6.59 -8.27
CA LYS A 113 9.52 7.88 -8.38
C LYS A 113 10.38 8.17 -7.15
N CYS A 114 9.90 7.81 -5.95
CA CYS A 114 10.65 7.93 -4.72
C CYS A 114 11.94 7.10 -4.76
N ILE A 115 11.84 5.84 -5.21
CA ILE A 115 13.02 4.98 -5.38
C ILE A 115 14.02 5.62 -6.36
N GLU A 116 13.57 6.05 -7.54
CA GLU A 116 14.45 6.68 -8.54
C GLU A 116 15.11 7.96 -8.02
N THR A 117 14.40 8.72 -7.20
CA THR A 117 14.85 10.02 -6.71
C THR A 117 15.77 9.89 -5.50
N MET A 118 15.48 8.97 -4.58
CA MET A 118 16.21 8.80 -3.33
C MET A 118 17.37 7.81 -3.43
N ASN A 119 17.31 6.85 -4.36
CA ASN A 119 18.39 5.89 -4.51
C ASN A 119 19.68 6.58 -4.96
N GLY A 120 20.74 6.43 -4.18
CA GLY A 120 22.03 7.04 -4.43
C GLY A 120 22.20 8.46 -3.89
N ARG A 121 21.17 9.05 -3.24
CA ARG A 121 21.31 10.34 -2.54
C ARG A 121 22.17 10.20 -1.29
N TRP A 122 22.78 11.31 -0.89
CA TRP A 122 23.56 11.39 0.35
C TRP A 122 22.71 11.95 1.48
N PHE A 123 22.74 11.29 2.63
CA PHE A 123 22.05 11.70 3.85
C PHE A 123 22.96 11.42 5.06
N GLY A 124 23.24 12.42 5.89
CA GLY A 124 24.10 12.25 7.07
C GLY A 124 25.50 11.69 6.77
N GLY A 125 26.07 12.00 5.60
CA GLY A 125 27.36 11.45 5.16
C GLY A 125 27.33 9.99 4.66
N ARG A 126 26.15 9.39 4.50
CA ARG A 126 25.95 8.04 3.97
C ARG A 126 25.17 8.08 2.67
N GLN A 127 25.39 7.09 1.82
CA GLN A 127 24.61 6.95 0.60
C GLN A 127 23.37 6.09 0.86
N VAL A 128 22.19 6.65 0.58
CA VAL A 128 20.90 5.99 0.78
C VAL A 128 20.64 5.02 -0.37
N HIS A 129 20.19 3.82 -0.02
CA HIS A 129 19.72 2.84 -0.99
C HIS A 129 18.21 2.66 -0.86
N ALA A 130 17.46 3.03 -1.88
CA ALA A 130 16.00 2.86 -1.91
C ALA A 130 15.61 1.59 -2.69
N SER A 131 14.67 0.80 -2.19
CA SER A 131 14.06 -0.32 -2.92
C SER A 131 12.58 -0.46 -2.62
N GLU A 132 11.83 -1.14 -3.49
CA GLU A 132 10.46 -1.57 -3.20
C GLU A 132 10.49 -2.68 -2.13
N ASP A 133 9.52 -2.69 -1.23
CA ASP A 133 9.32 -3.75 -0.23
C ASP A 133 8.51 -4.91 -0.83
N ASP A 134 9.04 -6.13 -0.72
CA ASP A 134 8.34 -7.34 -1.17
C ASP A 134 7.32 -7.84 -0.11
N GLY A 135 7.32 -7.27 1.10
CA GLY A 135 6.40 -7.60 2.18
C GLY A 135 6.67 -8.94 2.88
N VAL A 136 7.76 -9.62 2.52
CA VAL A 136 8.17 -10.90 3.12
C VAL A 136 8.89 -10.68 4.46
N VAL A 137 9.60 -9.56 4.60
CA VAL A 137 10.47 -9.28 5.75
C VAL A 137 9.84 -8.22 6.65
N ASN A 138 9.64 -8.56 7.92
CA ASN A 138 9.24 -7.59 8.93
C ASN A 138 10.44 -6.77 9.40
N HIS A 139 10.78 -5.70 8.68
CA HIS A 139 11.94 -4.85 9.01
C HIS A 139 11.90 -4.25 10.42
N THR A 140 10.75 -4.18 11.07
CA THR A 140 10.61 -3.67 12.44
C THR A 140 11.16 -4.62 13.50
N THR A 141 11.20 -5.93 13.21
CA THR A 141 11.67 -6.95 14.16
C THR A 141 13.11 -7.38 13.91
N VAL A 142 13.71 -6.97 12.80
CA VAL A 142 15.11 -7.28 12.49
C VAL A 142 16.02 -6.54 13.47
N ARG A 143 16.86 -7.32 14.16
CA ARG A 143 17.85 -6.85 15.13
C ARG A 143 19.15 -7.61 14.94
N ASP A 144 20.25 -6.98 15.30
CA ASP A 144 21.57 -7.60 15.31
C ASP A 144 21.85 -8.15 16.72
N TYR A 145 21.57 -9.45 16.91
CA TYR A 145 21.70 -10.11 18.20
C TYR A 145 23.16 -10.18 18.67
N ASP A 146 24.13 -10.29 17.75
CA ASP A 146 25.54 -10.39 18.10
C ASP A 146 26.06 -9.05 18.63
N ALA A 147 25.72 -7.96 17.95
CA ALA A 147 26.06 -6.61 18.40
C ALA A 147 25.38 -6.27 19.74
N ASP A 148 24.12 -6.66 19.92
CA ASP A 148 23.40 -6.44 21.17
C ASP A 148 23.99 -7.27 22.32
N ALA A 149 24.47 -8.50 22.06
CA ALA A 149 25.14 -9.34 23.05
C ALA A 149 26.49 -8.77 23.51
N GLN A 150 27.34 -8.33 22.57
CA GLN A 150 28.63 -7.69 22.89
C GLN A 150 28.44 -6.44 23.77
N ARG A 151 27.40 -5.66 23.47
CA ARG A 151 27.06 -4.49 24.28
C ARG A 151 26.62 -4.86 25.69
N LEU A 152 25.84 -5.93 25.83
CA LEU A 152 25.39 -6.41 27.14
C LEU A 152 26.57 -6.89 27.99
N GLU A 153 27.53 -7.59 27.38
CA GLU A 153 28.77 -8.01 28.03
C GLU A 153 29.62 -6.80 28.46
N GLN A 154 29.77 -5.80 27.58
CA GLN A 154 30.48 -4.56 27.91
C GLN A 154 29.85 -3.82 29.09
N PHE A 155 28.51 -3.70 29.10
CA PHE A 155 27.79 -3.08 30.21
C PHE A 155 27.92 -3.89 31.51
N GLY A 156 27.92 -5.23 31.42
CA GLY A 156 28.19 -6.09 32.57
C GLY A 156 29.59 -5.86 33.15
N ALA A 157 30.61 -5.78 32.29
CA ALA A 157 31.98 -5.49 32.69
C ALA A 157 32.14 -4.09 33.32
N GLU A 158 31.42 -3.09 32.83
CA GLU A 158 31.38 -1.74 33.43
C GLU A 158 30.78 -1.77 34.84
N LEU A 159 29.71 -2.55 35.08
CA LEU A 159 29.10 -2.68 36.40
C LEU A 159 29.94 -3.50 37.40
N GLU A 160 30.73 -4.46 36.92
CA GLU A 160 31.62 -5.28 37.76
C GLU A 160 32.94 -4.58 38.11
N ALA A 161 33.26 -3.47 37.42
CA ALA A 161 34.48 -2.70 37.63
C ALA A 161 34.37 -1.65 38.76
N ASP A 162 33.14 -1.34 39.22
CA ASP A 162 32.83 -0.47 40.38
C ASP A 162 32.53 -1.28 41.65
#